data_AF-K1XCW5-F1
#
_entry.id   AF-K1XCW5-F1
#
_cell.length_a   1.000
_cell.length_b   1.000
_cell.length_c   1.000
_cell.angle_alpha   90.00
_cell.angle_beta   90.00
_cell.angle_gamma   90.00
#
_symmetry.space_group_name_H-M   'P 1'
#
loop_
_entity.id
_entity.type
_entity.pdbx_description
1 polymer ?
#
loop_
_entity_poly.entity_id
_entity_poly.type
_entity_poly.pdbx_seq_one_letter_code
_entity_poly.pdbx_strand_id
1 'polypeptide(L)'
;MQMIIKKEKNFIDEAYLHSLLSQKEDVGLIREIIAKSMEKKPLNVSECAVLLAANDKDVVEEIFNAAKELKKRVYGNRIVIFAPLYIGNHCINDCKYCSFRKSLRTTVRKTLNEEDIVSQVEALEDQG
;
A
#
# COMPACT_ATOMS: atom_id res chain seq x y z
N MET A 1 -31.99 -11.51 -19.83
CA MET A 1 -31.44 -11.54 -18.45
C MET A 1 -30.68 -10.24 -18.23
N GLN A 2 -31.39 -9.20 -17.79
CA GLN A 2 -30.83 -7.86 -17.56
C GLN A 2 -30.08 -7.91 -16.22
N MET A 3 -28.75 -7.88 -16.25
CA MET A 3 -27.95 -7.70 -15.04
C MET A 3 -28.20 -6.28 -14.53
N ILE A 4 -28.88 -6.18 -13.39
CA ILE A 4 -29.00 -4.95 -12.62
C ILE A 4 -27.61 -4.64 -12.07
N ILE A 5 -26.85 -3.81 -12.77
CA ILE A 5 -25.65 -3.18 -12.21
C ILE A 5 -26.17 -2.14 -11.22
N LYS A 6 -26.19 -2.48 -9.93
CA LYS A 6 -26.33 -1.49 -8.86
C LYS A 6 -25.19 -0.49 -9.08
N LYS A 7 -25.53 0.75 -9.43
CA LYS A 7 -24.57 1.84 -9.55
C LYS A 7 -24.08 2.14 -8.14
N GLU A 8 -23.01 1.47 -7.72
CA GLU A 8 -22.34 1.78 -6.46
C GLU A 8 -21.94 3.25 -6.49
N LYS A 9 -22.15 3.93 -5.36
CA LYS A 9 -21.84 5.35 -5.23
C LYS A 9 -20.31 5.46 -5.25
N ASN A 10 -19.76 6.05 -6.32
CA ASN A 10 -18.32 6.30 -6.39
C ASN A 10 -17.92 7.24 -5.24
N PHE A 11 -17.16 6.72 -4.28
CA PHE A 11 -16.64 7.50 -3.15
C PHE A 11 -15.30 8.18 -3.47
N ILE A 12 -14.71 7.89 -4.63
CA ILE A 12 -13.52 8.55 -5.15
C ILE A 12 -13.95 9.78 -5.95
N ASP A 13 -13.81 10.94 -5.33
CA ASP A 13 -13.98 12.23 -5.99
C ASP A 13 -12.65 12.66 -6.63
N GLU A 14 -12.52 12.40 -7.93
CA GLU A 14 -11.31 12.71 -8.69
C GLU A 14 -11.03 14.22 -8.74
N ALA A 15 -12.07 15.05 -8.89
CA ALA A 15 -11.91 16.50 -8.97
C ALA A 15 -11.37 17.05 -7.63
N TYR A 16 -11.90 16.54 -6.53
CA TYR A 16 -11.38 16.84 -5.20
C TYR A 16 -9.93 16.38 -5.04
N LEU A 17 -9.59 15.12 -5.36
CA LEU A 17 -8.22 14.62 -5.26
C LEU A 17 -7.23 15.43 -6.12
N HIS A 18 -7.61 15.78 -7.35
CA HIS A 18 -6.79 16.62 -8.23
C HIS A 18 -6.59 18.03 -7.67
N SER A 19 -7.61 18.60 -7.02
CA SER A 19 -7.49 19.91 -6.36
C SER A 19 -6.43 19.89 -5.24
N LEU A 20 -6.24 18.75 -4.57
CA LEU A 20 -5.27 18.60 -3.48
C LEU A 20 -3.82 18.51 -4.00
N LEU A 21 -3.59 18.08 -5.25
CA LEU A 21 -2.25 17.94 -5.82
C LEU A 21 -1.52 19.28 -6.04
N SER A 22 -2.27 20.39 -6.05
CA SER A 22 -1.70 21.74 -6.23
C SER A 22 -1.29 22.41 -4.93
N GLN A 23 -1.43 21.71 -3.78
CA GLN A 23 -1.01 22.24 -2.49
C GLN A 23 0.49 22.52 -2.48
N LYS A 24 0.86 23.67 -1.92
CA LYS A 24 2.25 24.01 -1.63
C LYS A 24 2.60 23.51 -0.24
N GLU A 25 3.89 23.34 -0.02
CA GLU A 25 4.41 23.08 1.32
C GLU A 25 3.97 24.18 2.29
N ASP A 26 3.39 23.76 3.41
CA ASP A 26 3.04 24.60 4.56
C ASP A 26 3.59 23.95 5.81
N VAL A 27 4.75 24.41 6.26
CA VAL A 27 5.48 23.84 7.41
C VAL A 27 4.67 23.95 8.70
N GLY A 28 3.87 25.01 8.86
CA GLY A 28 3.01 25.19 10.03
C GLY A 28 1.94 24.11 10.09
N LEU A 29 1.22 23.93 8.98
CA LEU A 29 0.16 22.94 8.88
C LEU A 29 0.71 21.50 8.98
N ILE A 30 1.87 21.23 8.38
CA ILE A 30 2.56 19.93 8.52
C ILE A 30 2.82 19.60 9.99
N ARG A 31 3.33 20.55 10.78
CA ARG A 31 3.59 20.35 12.21
C ARG A 31 2.32 20.14 13.03
N GLU A 32 1.22 20.82 12.70
CA GLU A 32 -0.08 20.58 13.31
C GLU A 32 -0.61 19.16 13.01
N ILE A 33 -0.46 18.71 11.77
CA ILE A 33 -0.85 17.36 11.33
C ILE A 33 0.01 16.28 12.00
N ILE A 34 1.32 16.54 12.16
CA ILE A 34 2.22 15.67 12.93
C ILE A 34 1.72 15.57 14.37
N ALA A 35 1.42 16.69 15.04
CA ALA A 35 0.92 16.69 16.41
C ALA A 35 -0.37 15.87 16.55
N LYS A 36 -1.34 16.06 15.63
CA LYS A 36 -2.56 15.25 15.57
C LYS A 36 -2.27 13.75 15.42
N SER A 37 -1.35 13.39 14.54
CA SER A 37 -0.94 11.99 14.31
C SER A 37 -0.30 11.37 15.56
N MET A 38 0.48 12.14 16.30
CA MET A 38 1.11 11.71 17.55
C MET A 38 0.12 11.42 18.67
N GLU A 39 -1.08 12.03 18.62
CA GLU A 39 -2.23 11.69 19.46
C GLU A 39 -3.00 10.44 19.00
N LYS A 40 -2.51 9.73 17.96
CA LYS A 40 -3.15 8.55 17.34
C LYS A 40 -4.53 8.85 16.76
N LYS A 41 -4.80 10.11 16.42
CA LYS A 41 -6.02 10.52 15.71
C LYS A 41 -5.83 10.30 14.21
N PRO A 42 -6.80 9.69 13.51
CA PRO A 42 -6.67 9.43 12.08
C PRO A 42 -6.62 10.74 11.28
N LEU A 43 -5.80 10.73 10.23
CA LEU A 43 -5.75 11.81 9.25
C LEU A 43 -6.83 11.64 8.19
N ASN A 44 -7.36 12.76 7.70
CA ASN A 44 -8.22 12.79 6.54
C ASN A 44 -7.38 12.94 5.25
N VAL A 45 -8.04 12.79 4.09
CA VAL A 45 -7.38 12.81 2.77
C VAL A 45 -6.64 14.13 2.50
N SER A 46 -7.22 15.28 2.87
CA SER A 46 -6.57 16.59 2.69
C SER A 46 -5.34 16.75 3.58
N GLU A 47 -5.36 16.25 4.81
CA GLU A 47 -4.20 16.27 5.71
C GLU A 47 -3.08 15.37 5.19
N CYS A 48 -3.42 14.21 4.64
CA CYS A 48 -2.43 13.36 3.96
C CYS A 48 -1.80 14.05 2.75
N ALA A 49 -2.61 14.79 1.96
CA ALA A 49 -2.10 15.54 0.81
C ALA A 49 -1.09 16.62 1.23
N VAL A 50 -1.32 17.31 2.35
CA VAL A 50 -0.38 18.31 2.90
C VAL A 50 0.96 17.66 3.23
N LEU A 51 0.96 16.48 3.88
CA LEU A 51 2.21 15.76 4.18
C LEU A 51 2.95 15.32 2.91
N LEU A 52 2.21 14.91 1.87
CA LEU A 52 2.78 14.51 0.58
C LEU A 52 3.33 15.70 -0.23
N ALA A 53 2.88 16.92 0.06
CA ALA A 53 3.36 18.15 -0.57
C ALA A 53 4.68 18.68 0.03
N ALA A 54 5.18 18.08 1.11
CA ALA A 54 6.46 18.42 1.71
C ALA A 54 7.61 18.13 0.73
N ASN A 55 8.49 19.11 0.53
CA ASN A 55 9.63 19.05 -0.39
C ASN A 55 10.95 19.44 0.29
N ASP A 56 10.90 20.27 1.34
CA ASP A 56 12.06 20.59 2.13
C ASP A 56 12.55 19.37 2.90
N LYS A 57 13.87 19.14 2.88
CA LYS A 57 14.47 17.94 3.46
C LYS A 57 14.32 17.87 4.97
N ASP A 58 14.39 19.01 5.66
CA ASP A 58 14.30 19.05 7.11
C ASP A 58 12.85 18.79 7.54
N VAL A 59 11.88 19.32 6.79
CA VAL A 59 10.45 19.06 7.00
C VAL A 59 10.11 17.58 6.76
N VAL A 60 10.63 16.98 5.67
CA VAL A 60 10.44 15.54 5.40
C VAL A 60 11.06 14.69 6.51
N GLU A 61 12.21 15.08 7.04
CA GLU A 61 12.85 14.40 8.17
C GLU A 61 12.03 14.53 9.46
N GLU A 62 11.36 15.66 9.71
CA GLU A 62 10.37 15.79 10.81
C GLU A 62 9.23 14.76 10.67
N ILE A 63 8.69 14.59 9.45
CA ILE A 63 7.63 13.59 9.16
C ILE A 63 8.14 12.17 9.44
N PHE A 64 9.34 11.82 8.96
CA PHE A 64 9.93 10.50 9.19
C PHE A 64 10.21 10.22 10.67
N ASN A 65 10.69 11.22 11.41
CA ASN A 65 10.93 11.08 12.84
C ASN A 65 9.62 10.88 13.61
N ALA A 66 8.56 11.62 13.27
CA ALA A 66 7.24 11.41 13.84
C ALA A 66 6.68 10.01 13.53
N ALA A 67 6.80 9.54 12.29
CA ALA A 67 6.36 8.21 11.90
C ALA A 67 7.12 7.11 12.66
N LYS A 68 8.43 7.25 12.83
CA LYS A 68 9.29 6.33 13.60
C LYS A 68 8.92 6.31 15.08
N GLU A 69 8.71 7.48 15.68
CA GLU A 69 8.26 7.64 17.06
C GLU A 69 6.89 6.97 17.27
N LEU A 70 5.91 7.26 16.40
CA LEU A 70 4.58 6.67 16.46
C LEU A 70 4.62 5.15 16.28
N LYS A 71 5.42 4.64 15.31
CA LYS A 71 5.65 3.20 15.13
C LYS A 71 6.18 2.56 16.40
N LYS A 72 7.16 3.17 17.07
CA LYS A 72 7.69 2.66 18.35
C LYS A 72 6.64 2.69 19.47
N ARG A 73 5.84 3.75 19.58
CA ARG A 73 4.77 3.86 20.61
C ARG A 73 3.66 2.82 20.43
N VAL A 74 3.37 2.42 19.20
CA VAL A 74 2.28 1.46 18.89
C VAL A 74 2.80 0.02 18.80
N TYR A 75 3.87 -0.20 18.04
CA TYR A 75 4.37 -1.53 17.69
C TYR A 75 5.70 -1.89 18.38
N GLY A 76 6.34 -0.95 19.07
CA GLY A 76 7.68 -1.14 19.61
C GLY A 76 8.69 -1.46 18.51
N ASN A 77 9.67 -2.30 18.84
CA ASN A 77 10.67 -2.79 17.90
C ASN A 77 10.23 -4.06 17.16
N ARG A 78 8.96 -4.48 17.29
CA ARG A 78 8.46 -5.69 16.61
C ARG A 78 8.46 -5.50 15.10
N ILE A 79 8.88 -6.55 14.40
CA ILE A 79 8.81 -6.71 12.95
C ILE A 79 8.16 -8.08 12.73
N VAL A 80 7.10 -8.13 11.92
CA VAL A 80 6.43 -9.38 11.55
C VAL A 80 7.11 -9.91 10.29
N ILE A 81 7.50 -11.18 10.32
CA ILE A 81 8.10 -11.88 9.17
C ILE A 81 7.03 -12.77 8.56
N PHE A 82 6.96 -12.82 7.24
CA PHE A 82 6.11 -13.74 6.50
C PHE A 82 6.76 -14.06 5.15
N ALA A 83 6.45 -15.23 4.59
CA ALA A 83 6.92 -15.66 3.28
C ALA A 83 5.74 -15.83 2.30
N PRO A 84 5.77 -15.21 1.11
CA PRO A 84 4.73 -15.41 0.11
C PRO A 84 4.92 -16.74 -0.62
N LEU A 85 3.83 -17.54 -0.72
CA LEU A 85 3.79 -18.74 -1.54
C LEU A 85 2.96 -18.48 -2.81
N TYR A 86 3.61 -18.46 -3.97
CA TYR A 86 2.93 -18.35 -5.27
C TYR A 86 2.47 -19.73 -5.75
N ILE A 87 1.17 -20.01 -5.61
CA ILE A 87 0.58 -21.30 -6.03
C ILE A 87 0.49 -21.41 -7.56
N GLY A 88 0.38 -20.30 -8.28
CA GLY A 88 0.39 -20.33 -9.73
C GLY A 88 0.57 -18.97 -10.35
N ASN A 89 0.91 -18.96 -11.64
CA ASN A 89 1.18 -17.75 -12.40
C ASN A 89 0.34 -17.63 -13.69
N HIS A 90 -0.69 -18.45 -13.85
CA HIS A 90 -1.66 -18.28 -14.92
C HIS A 90 -2.61 -17.14 -14.59
N CYS A 91 -2.77 -16.19 -15.51
CA CYS A 91 -3.67 -15.05 -15.32
C CYS A 91 -4.35 -14.70 -16.65
N ILE A 92 -5.66 -14.44 -16.59
CA ILE A 92 -6.46 -14.05 -17.75
C ILE A 92 -6.38 -12.54 -18.07
N ASN A 93 -5.85 -11.76 -17.13
CA ASN A 93 -5.70 -10.31 -17.26
C ASN A 93 -4.41 -9.95 -18.00
N ASP A 94 -4.34 -8.71 -18.49
CA ASP A 94 -3.19 -8.20 -19.23
C ASP A 94 -2.62 -6.90 -18.64
N CYS A 95 -2.41 -6.90 -17.33
CA CYS A 95 -1.92 -5.74 -16.61
C CYS A 95 -0.52 -5.33 -17.12
N LYS A 96 -0.36 -4.08 -17.58
CA LYS A 96 0.89 -3.58 -18.17
C LYS A 96 2.10 -3.72 -17.23
N TYR A 97 1.87 -3.63 -15.92
CA TYR A 97 2.89 -3.69 -14.87
C TYR A 97 3.19 -5.12 -14.37
N CYS A 98 2.44 -6.14 -14.80
CA CYS A 98 2.52 -7.48 -14.19
C CYS A 98 3.26 -8.48 -15.08
N SER A 99 4.17 -9.26 -14.50
CA SER A 99 4.85 -10.37 -15.18
C SER A 99 3.94 -11.57 -15.44
N PHE A 100 2.82 -11.71 -14.74
CA PHE A 100 1.87 -12.80 -14.98
C PHE A 100 0.87 -12.50 -16.10
N ARG A 101 0.91 -11.30 -16.68
CA ARG A 101 -0.01 -10.87 -17.75
C ARG A 101 -0.09 -11.90 -18.88
N LYS A 102 -1.29 -12.13 -19.42
CA LYS A 102 -1.54 -13.19 -20.42
C LYS A 102 -0.71 -13.04 -21.70
N SER A 103 -0.38 -11.82 -22.09
CA SER A 103 0.38 -11.55 -23.32
C SER A 103 1.85 -11.97 -23.23
N LEU A 104 2.40 -12.15 -22.02
CA LEU A 104 3.79 -12.54 -21.84
C LEU A 104 3.96 -14.04 -22.12
N ARG A 105 4.37 -14.38 -23.34
CA ARG A 105 4.52 -15.77 -23.80
C ARG A 105 5.86 -16.43 -23.44
N THR A 106 6.84 -15.64 -22.99
CA THR A 106 8.17 -16.13 -22.60
C THR A 106 8.19 -16.77 -21.20
N THR A 107 7.13 -16.59 -20.41
CA THR A 107 7.01 -17.15 -19.06
C THR A 107 6.41 -18.56 -19.09
N VAL A 108 7.09 -19.51 -18.43
CA VAL A 108 6.53 -20.85 -18.18
C VAL A 108 5.34 -20.72 -17.24
N ARG A 109 4.19 -21.27 -17.65
CA ARG A 109 2.97 -21.26 -16.85
C ARG A 109 2.90 -22.51 -15.99
N LYS A 110 2.88 -22.34 -14.68
CA LYS A 110 2.75 -23.43 -13.70
C LYS A 110 1.69 -23.05 -12.67
N THR A 111 0.90 -24.05 -12.32
CA THR A 111 0.08 -24.08 -11.11
C THR A 111 0.54 -25.30 -10.34
N LEU A 112 0.85 -25.13 -9.06
CA LEU A 112 1.27 -26.19 -8.17
C LEU A 112 0.10 -27.15 -7.97
N ASN A 113 0.38 -28.46 -8.00
CA ASN A 113 -0.57 -29.46 -7.53
C ASN A 113 -0.49 -29.56 -5.98
N GLU A 114 -1.31 -30.41 -5.38
CA GLU A 114 -1.35 -30.57 -3.93
C GLU A 114 0.00 -31.01 -3.34
N GLU A 115 0.68 -31.96 -3.99
CA GLU A 115 2.00 -32.45 -3.57
C GLU A 115 3.08 -31.36 -3.66
N ASP A 116 3.09 -30.58 -4.73
CA ASP A 116 3.97 -29.41 -4.91
C ASP A 116 3.71 -28.39 -3.78
N ILE A 117 2.44 -28.12 -3.44
CA ILE A 117 2.08 -27.16 -2.38
C ILE A 117 2.60 -27.65 -1.02
N VAL A 118 2.34 -28.91 -0.67
CA VAL A 118 2.83 -29.49 0.59
C VAL A 118 4.35 -29.36 0.68
N SER A 119 5.07 -29.76 -0.38
CA SER A 119 6.53 -29.65 -0.42
C SER A 119 7.03 -28.21 -0.29
N GLN A 120 6.36 -27.23 -0.89
CA GLN A 120 6.72 -25.82 -0.74
C GLN A 120 6.42 -25.27 0.66
N VAL A 121 5.31 -25.71 1.29
CA VAL A 121 4.97 -25.32 2.66
C VAL A 121 5.98 -25.89 3.64
N GLU A 122 6.31 -27.18 3.54
CA GLU A 122 7.36 -27.82 4.34
C GLU A 122 8.69 -27.07 4.19
N ALA A 123 9.07 -26.73 2.95
CA ALA A 123 10.28 -25.96 2.70
C ALA A 123 10.25 -24.55 3.31
N LEU A 124 9.08 -23.92 3.45
CA LEU A 124 8.93 -22.63 4.13
C LEU A 124 9.00 -22.78 5.65
N GLU A 125 8.36 -23.81 6.21
CA GLU A 125 8.39 -24.13 7.65
C GLU A 125 9.83 -24.42 8.12
N ASP A 126 10.64 -25.10 7.28
CA ASP A 126 12.05 -25.38 7.55
C ASP A 126 12.92 -24.11 7.64
N GLN A 127 12.46 -22.95 7.14
CA GLN A 127 13.21 -21.68 7.16
C GLN A 127 12.89 -20.78 8.36
N GLY A 128 11.90 -21.11 9.20
CA GLY A 128 11.56 -20.38 10.42
C GLY A 128 10.27 -19.58 10.33
#